data_AF-A0A4Y2I7C0-F1
#
_entry.id   AF-A0A4Y2I7C0-F1
#
_cell.length_a   1.000
_cell.length_b   1.000
_cell.length_c   1.000
_cell.angle_alpha   90.00
_cell.angle_beta   90.00
_cell.angle_gamma   90.00
#
_symmetry.space_group_name_H-M   'P 1'
#
loop_
_entity.id
_entity.type
_entity.pdbx_description
1 polymer ?
#
loop_
_entity_poly.entity_id
_entity_poly.type
_entity_poly.pdbx_seq_one_letter_code
_entity_poly.pdbx_strand_id
1 'polypeptide(L)'
;MLRPRIWQLKVADEEVAAVDSTDITVSGDGIGKTRGHTSQIGVCTVIGADTGKVIDVEVLSKACKGCSRWKGPRLGSASKKWHARHSQICPKISGSGRRIAEIAVYESVVRFNEGRLGRLDIMKELELRISHNAISSHNEADIRRIKQGDRRAKQNIIEIRRERRRAKALVESKFTKKEGLAYEAGGF
;
A
#
# COMPACT_ATOMS: atom_id res chain seq x y z
N MET A 1 14.66 6.31 12.83
CA MET A 1 14.58 5.72 11.48
C MET A 1 14.11 6.82 10.56
N LEU A 2 15.02 7.32 9.73
CA LEU A 2 14.74 8.36 8.76
C LEU A 2 13.75 7.80 7.73
N ARG A 3 12.64 8.49 7.49
CA ARG A 3 11.85 8.27 6.27
C ARG A 3 12.83 8.43 5.09
N PRO A 4 12.87 7.53 4.10
CA PRO A 4 13.77 7.68 2.95
C PRO A 4 13.24 8.80 2.03
N ARG A 5 13.36 10.06 2.48
CA ARG A 5 12.90 11.25 1.75
C ARG A 5 13.60 11.41 0.40
N ILE A 6 14.83 10.93 0.28
CA ILE A 6 15.62 10.97 -0.96
C ILE A 6 14.90 10.22 -2.09
N TRP A 7 14.23 9.11 -1.78
CA TRP A 7 13.52 8.32 -2.79
C TRP A 7 12.23 8.99 -3.25
N GLN A 8 11.50 9.62 -2.32
CA GLN A 8 10.29 10.36 -2.64
C GLN A 8 10.59 11.55 -3.55
N LEU A 9 11.68 12.26 -3.27
CA LEU A 9 12.15 13.37 -4.09
C LEU A 9 12.49 12.93 -5.52
N LYS A 10 13.27 11.86 -5.68
CA LYS A 10 13.63 11.33 -7.01
C LYS A 10 12.40 11.01 -7.88
N VAL A 11 11.36 10.42 -7.28
CA VAL A 11 10.15 10.08 -8.04
C VAL A 11 9.34 11.32 -8.38
N ALA A 12 9.25 12.29 -7.46
CA ALA A 12 8.60 13.56 -7.73
C ALA A 12 9.30 14.34 -8.86
N ASP A 13 10.64 14.36 -8.86
CA ASP A 13 11.43 15.00 -9.92
C ASP A 13 11.21 14.33 -11.28
N GLU A 14 11.06 13.01 -11.31
CA GLU A 14 10.77 12.27 -12.54
C GLU A 14 9.37 12.57 -13.10
N GLU A 15 8.37 12.73 -12.23
CA GLU A 15 7.02 13.15 -12.65
C GLU A 15 7.01 14.59 -13.18
N VAL A 16 7.68 15.51 -12.49
CA VAL A 16 7.88 16.89 -12.94
C VAL A 16 8.51 16.92 -14.33
N ALA A 17 9.53 16.09 -14.55
CA ALA A 17 10.18 15.96 -15.86
C ALA A 17 9.27 15.34 -16.94
N ALA A 18 8.32 14.48 -16.57
CA ALA A 18 7.39 13.86 -17.51
C ALA A 18 6.29 14.82 -18.00
N VAL A 19 5.88 15.78 -17.17
CA VAL A 19 4.81 16.76 -17.48
C VAL A 19 5.37 18.12 -17.91
N ASP A 20 6.68 18.34 -17.75
CA ASP A 20 7.35 19.64 -17.94
C ASP A 20 6.65 20.76 -17.12
N SER A 21 6.31 20.43 -15.88
CA SER A 21 5.53 21.28 -14.99
C SER A 21 5.92 21.08 -13.53
N THR A 22 5.82 22.13 -12.72
CA THR A 22 5.96 22.04 -11.26
C THR A 22 4.75 21.38 -10.59
N ASP A 23 3.63 21.28 -11.30
CA ASP A 23 2.40 20.65 -10.82
C ASP A 23 2.39 19.17 -11.20
N ILE A 24 2.17 18.30 -10.20
CA ILE A 24 2.13 16.85 -10.40
C ILE A 24 0.68 16.36 -10.27
N THR A 25 0.19 15.67 -11.29
CA THR A 25 -1.11 14.99 -11.21
C THR A 25 -0.95 13.67 -10.47
N VAL A 26 -1.74 13.45 -9.43
CA VAL A 26 -1.64 12.23 -8.60
C VAL A 26 -2.97 11.53 -8.40
N SER A 27 -2.90 10.21 -8.24
CA SER A 27 -3.98 9.38 -7.74
C SER A 27 -3.60 8.81 -6.37
N GLY A 28 -4.57 8.74 -5.46
CA GLY A 28 -4.37 8.20 -4.11
C GLY A 28 -5.28 7.00 -3.85
N ASP A 29 -4.74 5.97 -3.22
CA ASP A 29 -5.52 4.82 -2.74
C ASP A 29 -5.06 4.40 -1.33
N GLY A 30 -5.94 3.70 -0.61
CA GLY A 30 -5.70 3.25 0.75
C GLY A 30 -6.13 1.79 0.96
N ILE A 31 -5.26 1.01 1.60
CA ILE A 31 -5.54 -0.39 1.93
C ILE A 31 -5.45 -0.63 3.44
N GLY A 32 -6.38 -1.44 3.96
CA GLY A 32 -6.31 -2.00 5.31
C GLY A 32 -5.79 -3.44 5.27
N LYS A 33 -5.06 -3.87 6.31
CA LYS A 33 -4.59 -5.27 6.45
C LYS A 33 -5.73 -6.30 6.43
N THR A 34 -6.93 -5.91 6.86
CA THR A 34 -8.11 -6.79 6.98
C THR A 34 -9.30 -6.12 6.31
N ARG A 35 -10.15 -6.94 5.66
CA ARG A 35 -11.44 -6.49 5.13
C ARG A 35 -12.42 -6.22 6.28
N GLY A 36 -13.34 -5.29 6.07
CA GLY A 36 -14.20 -4.75 7.14
C GLY A 36 -13.43 -3.74 8.00
N HIS A 37 -14.12 -2.75 8.56
CA HIS A 37 -13.55 -1.58 9.25
C HIS A 37 -12.75 -1.89 10.55
N THR A 38 -12.26 -3.11 10.72
CA THR A 38 -11.55 -3.64 11.90
C THR A 38 -10.04 -3.54 11.81
N SER A 39 -9.49 -3.03 10.70
CA SER A 39 -8.06 -3.04 10.49
C SER A 39 -7.30 -2.12 11.44
N GLN A 40 -6.22 -2.66 12.02
CA GLN A 40 -5.32 -1.97 12.95
C GLN A 40 -4.13 -1.30 12.25
N ILE A 41 -3.90 -1.65 10.98
CA ILE A 41 -2.83 -1.12 10.13
C ILE A 41 -3.45 -0.77 8.78
N GLY A 42 -3.29 0.48 8.37
CA GLY A 42 -3.64 0.98 7.06
C GLY A 42 -2.39 1.50 6.35
N VAL A 43 -2.43 1.48 5.02
CA VAL A 43 -1.38 2.05 4.17
C VAL A 43 -2.09 2.94 3.14
N CYS A 44 -1.64 4.17 2.99
CA CYS A 44 -2.11 5.10 1.98
C CYS A 44 -0.95 5.37 1.03
N THR A 45 -1.18 5.26 -0.27
CA THR A 45 -0.17 5.48 -1.32
C THR A 45 -0.64 6.57 -2.26
N VAL A 46 0.30 7.40 -2.70
CA VAL A 46 0.11 8.41 -3.76
C VAL A 46 0.96 7.98 -4.95
N ILE A 47 0.31 7.87 -6.11
CA ILE A 47 0.91 7.44 -7.38
C ILE A 47 0.73 8.58 -8.37
N GLY A 48 1.79 9.01 -9.05
CA GLY A 48 1.66 10.02 -10.08
C GLY A 48 1.04 9.46 -11.36
N ALA A 49 0.25 10.29 -12.02
CA ALA A 49 -0.61 9.86 -13.11
C ALA A 49 0.16 9.58 -14.40
N ASP A 50 1.27 10.29 -14.61
CA ASP A 50 2.01 10.30 -15.87
C ASP A 50 3.10 9.23 -15.90
N THR A 51 3.94 9.11 -14.85
CA THR A 51 4.93 8.02 -14.76
C THR A 51 4.34 6.72 -14.22
N GLY A 52 3.23 6.80 -13.48
CA GLY A 52 2.64 5.65 -12.80
C GLY A 52 3.48 5.14 -11.63
N LYS A 53 4.41 5.94 -11.09
CA LYS A 53 5.27 5.57 -9.95
C LYS A 53 4.68 6.04 -8.62
N VAL A 54 5.01 5.30 -7.55
CA VAL A 54 4.63 5.70 -6.19
C VAL A 54 5.52 6.86 -5.74
N ILE A 55 4.91 8.01 -5.47
CA ILE A 55 5.57 9.24 -5.00
C ILE A 55 5.70 9.23 -3.48
N ASP A 56 4.62 8.92 -2.78
CA ASP A 56 4.58 8.94 -1.32
C ASP A 56 3.74 7.79 -0.75
N VAL A 57 4.09 7.37 0.47
CA VAL A 57 3.38 6.34 1.20
C VAL A 57 3.37 6.64 2.70
N GLU A 58 2.19 6.51 3.31
CA GLU A 58 2.02 6.66 4.75
C GLU A 58 1.41 5.37 5.32
N VAL A 59 2.08 4.80 6.33
CA VAL A 59 1.57 3.68 7.11
C VAL A 59 0.90 4.21 8.37
N LEU A 60 -0.39 3.97 8.51
CA LEU A 60 -1.19 4.37 9.66
C LEU A 60 -1.42 3.18 10.59
N SER A 61 -1.43 3.42 11.90
CA SER A 61 -1.77 2.38 12.88
C SER A 61 -2.76 2.87 13.92
N LYS A 62 -3.69 1.99 14.29
CA LYS A 62 -4.60 2.17 15.44
C LYS A 62 -4.12 1.42 16.68
N ALA A 63 -3.04 0.64 16.55
CA ALA A 63 -2.51 -0.17 17.63
C ALA A 63 -1.72 0.68 18.64
N CYS A 64 -2.18 0.70 19.89
CA CYS A 64 -1.50 1.35 20.99
C CYS A 64 -1.26 0.37 22.15
N LYS A 65 -0.01 0.28 22.61
CA LYS A 65 0.35 -0.57 23.76
C LYS A 65 -0.35 -0.10 25.05
N GLY A 66 -0.57 1.21 25.20
CA GLY A 66 -1.32 1.79 26.32
C GLY A 66 -2.77 1.29 26.33
N CYS A 67 -3.47 1.38 25.19
CA CYS A 67 -4.81 0.80 25.02
C CYS A 67 -4.82 -0.70 25.27
N SER A 68 -3.83 -1.45 24.76
CA SER A 68 -3.78 -2.91 24.94
C SER A 68 -3.51 -3.33 26.39
N ARG A 69 -2.83 -2.50 27.19
CA ARG A 69 -2.48 -2.79 28.59
C ARG A 69 -3.53 -2.27 29.57
N TRP A 70 -4.50 -1.47 29.13
CA TRP A 70 -5.56 -0.97 29.99
C TRP A 70 -6.39 -2.13 30.56
N LYS A 71 -6.42 -2.24 31.89
CA LYS A 71 -7.16 -3.28 32.62
C LYS A 71 -8.49 -2.79 33.20
N GLY A 72 -8.81 -1.51 33.06
CA GLY A 72 -10.06 -0.96 33.59
C GLY A 72 -11.27 -1.24 32.69
N PRO A 73 -12.46 -0.76 33.09
CA PRO A 73 -13.69 -0.98 32.34
C PRO A 73 -13.58 -0.46 30.90
N ARG A 74 -14.15 -1.22 29.94
CA ARG A 74 -14.22 -0.78 28.53
C ARG A 74 -15.33 0.24 28.28
N LEU A 75 -16.35 0.26 29.14
CA LEU A 75 -17.53 1.12 29.05
C LEU A 75 -17.69 1.95 30.34
N GLY A 76 -18.50 3.00 30.27
CA GLY A 76 -18.82 3.85 31.42
C GLY A 76 -17.89 5.04 31.64
N SER A 77 -18.10 5.76 32.74
CA SER A 77 -17.43 7.03 33.04
C SER A 77 -15.92 6.89 33.25
N ALA A 78 -15.47 5.79 33.86
CA ALA A 78 -14.06 5.48 34.05
C ALA A 78 -13.32 5.28 32.70
N SER A 79 -13.95 4.57 31.74
CA SER A 79 -13.43 4.41 30.38
C SER A 79 -13.31 5.75 29.67
N LYS A 80 -14.36 6.58 29.71
CA LYS A 80 -14.36 7.92 29.10
C LYS A 80 -13.26 8.82 29.68
N LYS A 81 -13.11 8.88 31.00
CA LYS A 81 -12.06 9.67 31.68
C LYS A 81 -10.65 9.18 31.34
N TRP A 82 -10.45 7.87 31.23
CA TRP A 82 -9.17 7.30 30.83
C TRP A 82 -8.86 7.63 29.36
N HIS A 83 -9.80 7.39 28.45
CA HIS A 83 -9.65 7.69 27.02
C HIS A 83 -9.39 9.18 26.75
N ALA A 84 -10.08 10.09 27.45
CA ALA A 84 -9.85 11.53 27.30
C ALA A 84 -8.39 11.90 27.59
N ARG A 85 -7.83 11.42 28.70
CA ARG A 85 -6.42 11.64 29.05
C ARG A 85 -5.45 10.89 28.13
N HIS A 86 -5.75 9.63 27.82
CA HIS A 86 -4.86 8.79 27.03
C HIS A 86 -4.81 9.20 25.56
N SER A 87 -5.88 9.74 24.98
CA SER A 87 -5.95 10.15 23.57
C SER A 87 -4.84 11.13 23.17
N GLN A 88 -4.46 12.02 24.09
CA GLN A 88 -3.43 13.04 23.92
C GLN A 88 -2.02 12.45 23.81
N ILE A 89 -1.81 11.31 24.46
CA ILE A 89 -0.52 10.61 24.53
C ILE A 89 -0.57 9.24 23.85
N CYS A 90 -1.64 8.92 23.12
CA CYS A 90 -1.84 7.62 22.50
C CYS A 90 -0.95 7.58 21.25
N PRO A 91 0.17 6.84 21.26
CA PRO A 91 0.97 6.71 20.07
C PRO A 91 0.18 5.89 19.05
N LYS A 92 -0.45 6.56 18.09
CA LYS A 92 -0.98 5.95 16.85
C LYS A 92 0.15 5.40 15.93
N ILE A 93 1.36 5.32 16.47
CA ILE A 93 2.61 5.09 15.73
C ILE A 93 3.55 4.08 16.41
N SER A 94 3.31 3.62 17.64
CA SER A 94 4.32 2.85 18.40
C SER A 94 4.10 1.34 18.44
N GLY A 95 3.22 0.79 17.60
CA GLY A 95 3.07 -0.65 17.47
C GLY A 95 4.27 -1.26 16.74
N SER A 96 4.83 -2.37 17.25
CA SER A 96 5.86 -3.14 16.51
C SER A 96 5.35 -3.59 15.13
N GLY A 97 4.04 -3.84 15.01
CA GLY A 97 3.38 -4.13 13.75
C GLY A 97 3.43 -2.98 12.73
N ARG A 98 3.44 -1.71 13.17
CA ARG A 98 3.58 -0.56 12.24
C ARG A 98 4.95 -0.58 11.60
N ARG A 99 6.02 -0.75 12.39
CA ARG A 99 7.40 -0.74 11.86
C ARG A 99 7.65 -1.87 10.87
N ILE A 100 7.12 -3.06 11.14
CA ILE A 100 7.18 -4.19 10.21
C ILE A 100 6.40 -3.86 8.93
N ALA A 101 5.21 -3.28 9.06
CA ALA A 101 4.42 -2.84 7.91
C ALA A 101 5.13 -1.74 7.10
N GLU A 102 5.76 -0.77 7.75
CA GLU A 102 6.58 0.26 7.08
C GLU A 102 7.71 -0.36 6.25
N ILE A 103 8.48 -1.28 6.82
CA ILE A 103 9.57 -1.95 6.09
C ILE A 103 9.01 -2.72 4.88
N ALA A 104 7.93 -3.49 5.07
CA ALA A 104 7.32 -4.26 3.99
C ALA A 104 6.77 -3.35 2.88
N VAL A 105 6.18 -2.22 3.25
CA VAL A 105 5.66 -1.22 2.32
C VAL A 105 6.79 -0.56 1.53
N TYR A 106 7.88 -0.15 2.18
CA TYR A 106 9.02 0.42 1.47
C TYR A 106 9.66 -0.58 0.50
N GLU A 107 9.82 -1.86 0.90
CA GLU A 107 10.30 -2.91 -0.02
C GLU A 107 9.37 -3.09 -1.22
N SER A 108 8.05 -3.04 -0.98
CA SER A 108 7.03 -3.13 -2.04
C SER A 108 7.11 -1.95 -3.00
N VAL A 109 7.32 -0.72 -2.49
CA VAL A 109 7.47 0.50 -3.30
C VAL A 109 8.71 0.40 -4.19
N VAL A 110 9.86 -0.01 -3.63
CA VAL A 110 11.09 -0.21 -4.41
C VAL A 110 10.86 -1.26 -5.50
N ARG A 111 10.19 -2.37 -5.15
CA ARG A 111 9.87 -3.43 -6.12
C ARG A 111 8.94 -2.95 -7.23
N PHE A 112 8.03 -2.04 -6.93
CA PHE A 112 7.08 -1.49 -7.88
C PHE A 112 7.75 -0.48 -8.83
N ASN A 113 8.41 0.53 -8.28
CA ASN A 113 9.05 1.62 -9.02
C ASN A 113 10.24 1.13 -9.85
N GLU A 114 11.17 0.40 -9.23
CA GLU A 114 12.46 0.06 -9.86
C GLU A 114 12.58 -1.41 -10.25
N GLY A 115 11.86 -2.28 -9.55
CA GLY A 115 11.92 -3.71 -9.81
C GLY A 115 12.78 -4.47 -8.81
N ARG A 116 13.31 -5.62 -9.22
CA ARG A 116 14.20 -6.45 -8.40
C ARG A 116 15.60 -5.84 -8.33
N LEU A 117 15.99 -5.05 -9.33
CA LEU A 117 17.25 -4.32 -9.31
C LEU A 117 17.32 -3.34 -8.13
N GLY A 118 16.25 -2.60 -7.83
CA GLY A 118 16.22 -1.69 -6.67
C GLY A 118 16.42 -2.40 -5.32
N ARG A 119 16.05 -3.69 -5.23
CA ARG A 119 16.34 -4.50 -4.02
C ARG A 119 17.84 -4.75 -3.82
N LEU A 120 18.64 -4.74 -4.90
CA LEU A 120 20.10 -4.88 -4.78
C LEU A 120 20.71 -3.68 -4.05
N ASP A 121 20.16 -2.48 -4.22
CA ASP A 121 20.66 -1.29 -3.55
C ASP A 121 20.35 -1.32 -2.05
N ILE A 122 19.18 -1.84 -1.66
CA ILE A 122 18.88 -2.14 -0.24
C ILE A 122 19.89 -3.15 0.31
N MET A 123 20.20 -4.22 -0.44
CA MET A 123 21.14 -5.24 0.00
C MET A 123 22.56 -4.69 0.17
N LYS A 124 23.01 -3.81 -0.72
CA LYS A 124 24.30 -3.11 -0.61
C LYS A 124 24.34 -2.21 0.63
N GLU A 125 23.27 -1.45 0.88
CA GLU A 125 23.17 -0.58 2.06
C GLU A 125 23.18 -1.39 3.37
N LEU A 126 22.66 -2.62 3.34
CA LEU A 126 22.75 -3.57 4.46
C LEU A 126 24.08 -4.34 4.51
N GLU A 127 25.06 -3.95 3.71
CA GLU A 127 26.40 -4.56 3.62
C GLU A 127 26.36 -6.06 3.28
N LEU A 128 25.32 -6.50 2.57
CA LEU A 128 25.17 -7.88 2.16
C LEU A 128 25.99 -8.15 0.90
N ARG A 129 26.73 -9.26 0.90
CA ARG A 129 27.45 -9.73 -0.29
C ARG A 129 26.45 -10.29 -1.31
N ILE A 130 26.38 -9.67 -2.48
CA ILE A 130 25.50 -10.09 -3.57
C ILE A 130 26.32 -10.89 -4.58
N SER A 131 25.88 -12.11 -4.89
CA SER A 131 26.53 -12.91 -5.92
C SER A 131 26.21 -12.41 -7.32
N HIS A 132 27.13 -12.61 -8.26
CA HIS A 132 26.90 -12.32 -9.68
C HIS A 132 25.62 -13.00 -10.21
N ASN A 133 25.38 -14.24 -9.80
CA ASN A 133 24.19 -15.00 -10.20
C ASN A 133 22.89 -14.34 -9.71
N ALA A 134 22.89 -13.77 -8.50
CA ALA A 134 21.72 -13.04 -7.99
C ALA A 134 21.43 -11.80 -8.84
N ILE A 135 22.47 -11.04 -9.21
CA ILE A 135 22.36 -9.86 -10.07
C ILE A 135 21.79 -10.24 -11.45
N SER A 136 22.37 -11.25 -12.09
CA SER A 136 21.90 -11.74 -13.40
C SER A 136 20.45 -12.19 -13.35
N SER A 137 20.09 -12.99 -12.34
CA SER A 137 18.73 -13.48 -12.15
C SER A 137 17.71 -12.35 -11.91
N HIS A 138 18.09 -11.32 -11.15
CA HIS A 138 17.24 -10.15 -10.90
C HIS A 138 17.03 -9.33 -12.16
N ASN A 139 18.09 -9.08 -12.94
CA ASN A 139 18.02 -8.39 -14.22
C ASN A 139 17.07 -9.11 -15.19
N GLU A 140 17.26 -10.42 -15.37
CA GLU A 140 16.36 -11.21 -16.23
C GLU A 140 14.90 -11.17 -15.77
N ALA A 141 14.66 -11.22 -14.46
CA ALA A 141 13.31 -11.14 -13.92
C ALA A 141 12.66 -9.78 -14.17
N ASP A 142 13.42 -8.69 -14.14
CA ASP A 142 12.93 -7.36 -14.47
C ASP A 142 12.70 -7.18 -15.96
N ILE A 143 13.57 -7.71 -16.83
CA ILE A 143 13.32 -7.79 -18.28
C ILE A 143 11.98 -8.51 -18.54
N ARG A 144 11.74 -9.65 -17.87
CA ARG A 144 10.45 -10.37 -17.99
C ARG A 144 9.28 -9.55 -17.47
N ARG A 145 9.45 -8.84 -16.35
CA ARG A 145 8.42 -7.95 -15.77
C ARG A 145 8.04 -6.86 -16.76
N ILE A 146 9.02 -6.16 -17.33
CA ILE A 146 8.82 -5.05 -18.28
C ILE A 146 8.10 -5.57 -19.53
N LYS A 147 8.62 -6.64 -20.16
CA LYS A 147 7.98 -7.28 -21.32
C LYS A 147 6.51 -7.68 -21.05
N GLN A 148 6.23 -8.20 -19.86
CA GLN A 148 4.86 -8.53 -19.45
C GLN A 148 4.00 -7.27 -19.22
N GLY A 149 4.58 -6.22 -18.64
CA GLY A 149 3.96 -4.90 -18.47
C GLY A 149 3.55 -4.31 -19.80
N ASP A 150 4.48 -4.19 -20.75
CA ASP A 150 4.24 -3.66 -22.09
C ASP A 150 3.14 -4.44 -22.81
N ARG A 151 3.19 -5.78 -22.72
CA ARG A 151 2.13 -6.64 -23.28
C ARG A 151 0.77 -6.35 -22.67
N ARG A 152 0.68 -6.08 -21.36
CA ARG A 152 -0.58 -5.78 -20.66
C ARG A 152 -1.09 -4.37 -20.91
N ALA A 153 -0.19 -3.43 -21.24
CA ALA A 153 -0.50 -2.05 -21.58
C ALA A 153 -1.02 -1.91 -23.04
N LYS A 154 -0.84 -2.93 -23.89
CA LYS A 154 -1.42 -2.92 -25.23
C LYS A 154 -2.94 -2.76 -25.18
N GLN A 155 -3.47 -1.83 -25.98
CA GLN A 155 -4.88 -1.44 -25.95
C GLN A 155 -5.83 -2.61 -26.19
N ASN A 156 -5.51 -3.48 -27.15
CA ASN A 156 -6.27 -4.69 -27.43
C ASN A 156 -6.37 -5.62 -26.20
N ILE A 157 -5.30 -5.78 -25.43
CA ILE A 157 -5.29 -6.59 -24.20
C ILE A 157 -6.09 -5.89 -23.08
N ILE A 158 -5.98 -4.57 -22.96
CA ILE A 158 -6.78 -3.79 -21.99
C ILE A 158 -8.27 -3.96 -22.27
N GLU A 159 -8.66 -3.85 -23.53
CA GLU A 159 -10.05 -3.97 -23.97
C GLU A 159 -10.63 -5.36 -23.70
N ILE A 160 -9.92 -6.42 -24.08
CA ILE A 160 -10.29 -7.82 -23.76
C ILE A 160 -10.47 -8.00 -22.25
N ARG A 161 -9.60 -7.38 -21.42
CA ARG A 161 -9.72 -7.45 -19.95
C ARG A 161 -10.90 -6.64 -19.40
N ARG A 162 -11.28 -5.53 -20.04
CA ARG A 162 -12.46 -4.74 -19.68
C ARG A 162 -13.74 -5.50 -20.01
N GLU A 163 -13.81 -6.12 -21.18
CA GLU A 163 -14.94 -6.96 -21.59
C GLU A 163 -15.14 -8.15 -20.68
N ARG A 164 -14.07 -8.90 -20.38
CA ARG A 164 -14.14 -10.02 -19.42
C ARG A 164 -14.63 -9.59 -18.04
N ARG A 165 -14.21 -8.40 -17.56
CA ARG A 165 -14.68 -7.83 -16.29
C ARG A 165 -16.16 -7.46 -16.35
N ARG A 166 -16.62 -6.82 -17.43
CA ARG A 166 -18.04 -6.49 -17.65
C ARG A 166 -18.91 -7.76 -17.71
N ALA A 167 -18.46 -8.78 -18.44
CA ALA A 167 -19.16 -10.06 -18.52
C ALA A 167 -19.26 -10.75 -17.15
N LYS A 168 -18.17 -10.78 -16.37
CA LYS A 168 -18.18 -11.32 -15.00
C LYS A 168 -19.11 -10.55 -14.09
N ALA A 169 -19.07 -9.21 -14.12
CA ALA A 169 -19.96 -8.37 -13.32
C ALA A 169 -21.43 -8.57 -13.68
N LEU A 170 -21.75 -8.78 -14.96
CA LEU A 170 -23.10 -9.10 -15.41
C LEU A 170 -23.57 -10.45 -14.85
N VAL A 171 -22.71 -11.47 -14.89
CA VAL A 171 -23.00 -12.80 -14.30
C VAL A 171 -23.21 -12.68 -12.79
N GLU A 172 -22.31 -12.00 -12.08
CA GLU A 172 -22.39 -11.79 -10.63
C GLU A 172 -23.67 -11.06 -10.24
N SER A 173 -24.06 -10.01 -10.98
CA SER A 173 -25.32 -9.29 -10.77
C SER A 173 -26.57 -10.16 -10.94
N LYS A 174 -26.54 -11.17 -11.84
CA LYS A 174 -27.63 -12.12 -12.01
C LYS A 174 -27.75 -13.05 -10.80
N PHE A 175 -26.64 -13.41 -10.16
CA PHE A 175 -26.63 -14.18 -8.92
C PHE A 175 -27.10 -13.33 -7.73
N THR A 176 -26.63 -12.09 -7.59
CA THR A 176 -27.09 -11.20 -6.49
C THR A 176 -28.59 -10.92 -6.56
N LYS A 177 -29.15 -10.77 -7.77
CA LYS A 177 -30.61 -10.63 -7.95
C LYS A 177 -31.40 -11.90 -7.59
N LYS A 178 -30.79 -13.09 -7.71
CA LYS A 178 -31.39 -14.36 -7.31
C LYS A 178 -31.31 -14.62 -5.81
N GLU A 179 -30.25 -14.14 -5.15
CA GLU A 179 -30.01 -14.35 -3.71
C GLU A 179 -30.78 -13.38 -2.79
N GLY A 180 -31.30 -12.27 -3.33
CA GLY A 180 -32.01 -11.25 -2.53
C GLY A 180 -31.08 -10.50 -1.58
N LEU A 181 -31.63 -9.58 -0.76
CA LEU A 181 -30.89 -8.83 0.26
C LEU A 181 -30.50 -9.76 1.42
N ALA A 182 -29.47 -10.58 1.20
CA ALA A 182 -28.88 -11.38 2.27
C ALA A 182 -28.01 -10.47 3.15
N TYR A 183 -28.60 -10.01 4.25
CA TYR A 183 -28.03 -9.25 5.36
C TYR A 183 -27.99 -7.71 5.21
N GLU A 184 -28.60 -7.03 6.19
CA GLU A 184 -28.41 -5.61 6.45
C GLU A 184 -27.15 -5.40 7.30
N ALA A 185 -26.33 -4.40 6.92
CA ALA A 185 -25.15 -4.04 7.67
C ALA A 185 -25.52 -3.59 9.09
N GLY A 186 -25.30 -4.47 10.09
CA GLY A 186 -25.58 -4.21 11.50
C GLY A 186 -26.67 -5.08 12.14
N GLY A 187 -27.22 -6.07 11.44
CA GLY A 187 -28.16 -7.03 12.02
C GLY A 187 -27.50 -8.09 12.90
N PHE A 188 -27.10 -7.73 14.12
CA PHE A 188 -26.95 -8.61 15.29
C PHE A 188 -27.16 -7.79 16.57
#